data_AF-A0A914EDJ0-F1
#
_entry.id   AF-A0A914EDJ0-F1
#
_cell.length_a   1.000
_cell.length_b   1.000
_cell.length_c   1.000
_cell.angle_alpha   90.00
_cell.angle_beta   90.00
_cell.angle_gamma   90.00
#
_symmetry.space_group_name_H-M   'P 1'
#
loop_
_entity.id
_entity.type
_entity.pdbx_description
1 polymer ?
#
loop_
_entity_poly.entity_id
_entity_poly.type
_entity_poly.pdbx_seq_one_letter_code
_entity_poly.pdbx_strand_id
1 'polypeptide(L)'
;MNNWLVGGIDDHGDIFGPRYWIGLSTTITGNWTWIDGSNATYRHWGKGYPTPDDGSDQCAVLLVPDATWLSQNCTSNYSFLCKYPPNYAC
;
A
#
# COMPACT_ATOMS: atom_id res chain seq x y z
N MET A 1 -26.13 -1.93 -4.90
CA MET A 1 -24.80 -2.09 -5.51
C MET A 1 -23.77 -1.77 -4.45
N ASN A 2 -23.04 -2.77 -3.99
CA ASN A 2 -22.04 -2.69 -2.93
C ASN A 2 -20.78 -2.00 -3.48
N ASN A 3 -20.67 -0.69 -3.22
CA ASN A 3 -19.65 0.18 -3.79
C ASN A 3 -18.46 0.36 -2.82
N TRP A 4 -17.74 -0.73 -2.57
CA TRP A 4 -16.59 -0.77 -1.65
C TRP A 4 -15.34 -0.06 -2.23
N LEU A 5 -15.43 0.52 -3.42
CA LEU A 5 -14.37 1.23 -4.13
C LEU A 5 -14.58 2.76 -4.16
N VAL A 6 -15.58 3.30 -3.44
CA VAL A 6 -15.81 4.75 -3.42
C VAL A 6 -14.77 5.42 -2.54
N GLY A 7 -13.82 6.10 -3.18
CA GLY A 7 -13.13 7.22 -2.58
C GLY A 7 -13.76 8.54 -3.01
N GLY A 8 -13.40 9.61 -2.31
CA GLY A 8 -13.76 10.97 -2.65
C GLY A 8 -12.52 11.87 -2.64
N ILE A 9 -12.73 13.14 -2.96
CA ILE A 9 -11.73 14.21 -2.86
C ILE A 9 -12.20 15.13 -1.74
N ASP A 10 -11.35 15.42 -0.77
CA ASP A 10 -11.68 16.37 0.30
C ASP A 10 -11.51 17.83 -0.16
N ASP A 11 -11.90 18.79 0.70
CA ASP A 11 -11.80 20.22 0.40
C ASP A 11 -10.34 20.70 0.24
N HIS A 12 -9.34 19.88 0.59
CA HIS A 12 -7.92 20.13 0.37
C HIS A 12 -7.41 19.57 -0.96
N GLY A 13 -8.24 18.82 -1.68
CA GLY A 13 -7.87 18.16 -2.94
C GLY A 13 -7.17 16.82 -2.73
N ASP A 14 -7.14 16.30 -1.50
CA ASP A 14 -6.56 15.01 -1.18
C ASP A 14 -7.58 13.89 -1.37
N ILE A 15 -7.10 12.75 -1.87
CA ILE A 15 -7.94 11.59 -2.11
C ILE A 15 -8.11 10.84 -0.79
N PHE A 16 -9.36 10.65 -0.38
CA PHE A 16 -9.69 9.76 0.74
C PHE A 16 -10.42 8.53 0.20
N GLY A 17 -10.11 7.37 0.76
CA GLY A 17 -10.76 6.15 0.36
C GLY A 17 -10.24 4.93 1.13
N PRO A 18 -10.78 3.75 0.78
CA PRO A 18 -10.35 2.47 1.35
C PRO A 18 -8.85 2.26 1.18
N ARG A 19 -8.24 1.64 2.19
CA ARG A 19 -6.81 1.30 2.21
C ARG A 19 -6.64 -0.19 2.39
N TYR A 20 -5.77 -0.77 1.59
CA TYR A 20 -5.49 -2.19 1.64
C TYR A 20 -4.00 -2.45 1.74
N TRP A 21 -3.58 -3.30 2.68
CA TRP A 21 -2.21 -3.79 2.72
C TRP A 21 -1.84 -4.46 1.39
N ILE A 22 -0.67 -4.10 0.89
CA ILE A 22 0.02 -4.81 -0.19
C ILE A 22 1.32 -5.40 0.38
N GLY A 23 1.91 -6.36 -0.31
CA GLY A 23 3.07 -7.11 0.18
C GLY A 23 4.39 -6.35 0.19
N LEU A 24 4.41 -5.01 0.27
CA LEU A 24 5.62 -4.19 0.24
C LEU A 24 5.87 -3.59 1.63
N SER A 25 7.08 -3.77 2.18
CA SER A 25 7.48 -3.24 3.49
C SER A 25 8.94 -2.79 3.51
N THR A 26 9.32 -2.00 4.51
CA THR A 26 10.73 -1.64 4.75
C THR A 26 11.47 -2.78 5.44
N THR A 27 12.77 -2.87 5.15
CA THR A 27 13.74 -3.70 5.88
C THR A 27 14.36 -2.89 7.03
N ILE A 28 15.11 -3.55 7.90
CA ILE A 28 15.91 -2.91 8.97
C ILE A 28 16.86 -1.82 8.42
N THR A 29 17.24 -1.92 7.14
CA THR A 29 18.11 -0.94 6.46
C THR A 29 17.34 0.21 5.78
N GLY A 30 16.02 0.29 5.96
CA GLY A 30 15.15 1.29 5.33
C GLY A 30 14.81 1.02 3.86
N ASN A 31 15.26 -0.10 3.29
CA ASN A 31 14.98 -0.47 1.90
C ASN A 31 13.61 -1.13 1.76
N TRP A 32 12.85 -0.74 0.73
CA TRP A 32 11.54 -1.32 0.38
C TRP A 32 11.67 -2.64 -0.37
N THR A 33 10.99 -3.69 0.09
CA THR A 33 11.05 -5.05 -0.48
C THR A 33 9.67 -5.68 -0.56
N TRP A 34 9.41 -6.46 -1.61
CA TRP A 34 8.21 -7.28 -1.71
C TRP A 34 8.37 -8.60 -0.95
N ILE A 35 7.30 -9.03 -0.27
CA ILE A 35 7.25 -10.30 0.48
C ILE A 35 7.40 -11.53 -0.43
N ASP A 36 7.09 -11.41 -1.72
CA ASP A 36 7.28 -12.47 -2.71
C ASP A 36 8.71 -12.53 -3.29
N GLY A 37 9.61 -11.67 -2.81
CA GLY A 37 10.99 -11.58 -3.27
C GLY A 37 11.16 -10.95 -4.66
N SER A 38 10.08 -10.46 -5.28
CA SER A 38 10.18 -9.75 -6.55
C SER A 38 10.90 -8.40 -6.39
N ASN A 39 11.51 -7.92 -7.48
CA ASN A 39 12.26 -6.68 -7.43
C ASN A 39 11.34 -5.46 -7.27
N ALA A 40 11.63 -4.60 -6.30
CA ALA A 40 10.90 -3.36 -6.02
C ALA A 40 11.32 -2.18 -6.93
N THR A 41 11.45 -2.42 -8.24
CA THR A 41 11.80 -1.39 -9.23
C THR A 41 10.64 -0.45 -9.55
N TYR A 42 9.42 -0.99 -9.65
CA TYR A 42 8.22 -0.20 -9.86
C TYR A 42 7.73 0.41 -8.54
N ARG A 43 7.42 1.71 -8.57
CA ARG A 43 6.91 2.45 -7.42
C ARG A 43 5.79 3.39 -7.85
N HIS A 44 4.63 3.29 -7.18
CA HIS A 44 3.47 4.15 -7.43
C HIS A 44 3.06 4.89 -6.14
N TRP A 45 4.02 5.57 -5.50
CA TRP A 45 3.76 6.32 -4.29
C TRP A 45 2.82 7.50 -4.51
N GLY A 46 1.91 7.70 -3.56
CA GLY A 46 1.12 8.92 -3.47
C GLY A 46 1.99 10.13 -3.14
N LYS A 47 1.45 11.32 -3.35
CA LYS A 47 2.16 12.58 -3.05
C LYS A 47 2.56 12.63 -1.58
N GLY A 48 3.83 12.90 -1.30
CA GLY A 48 4.37 12.95 0.06
C GLY A 48 4.74 11.59 0.66
N TYR A 49 4.65 10.51 -0.12
CA TYR A 49 5.01 9.16 0.29
C TYR A 49 6.23 8.61 -0.50
N PRO A 50 7.00 7.67 0.07
CA PRO A 50 6.90 7.21 1.46
C PRO A 50 7.27 8.34 2.45
N THR A 51 6.68 8.30 3.63
CA THR A 51 7.07 9.17 4.75
C THR A 51 8.52 8.88 5.15
N PRO A 52 9.26 9.87 5.65
CA PRO A 52 10.60 9.62 6.20
C PRO A 52 10.57 8.47 7.21
N ASP A 53 11.66 7.70 7.23
CA ASP A 53 11.88 6.68 8.25
C ASP A 53 12.06 7.37 9.62
N ASP A 54 11.14 7.10 10.53
CA ASP A 54 11.14 7.58 11.92
C ASP A 54 11.63 6.51 12.90
N GLY A 55 12.22 5.42 12.38
CA GLY A 55 12.64 4.26 13.16
C GLY A 55 11.52 3.26 13.40
N SER A 56 10.33 3.44 12.80
CA SER A 56 9.23 2.49 12.84
C SER A 56 9.18 1.60 11.59
N ASP A 57 8.71 0.36 11.77
CA ASP A 57 8.45 -0.53 10.64
C ASP A 57 7.34 0.05 9.76
N GLN A 58 7.66 0.33 8.50
CA GLN A 58 6.73 0.89 7.53
C GLN A 58 6.29 -0.17 6.52
N CYS A 59 4.99 -0.26 6.33
CA CYS A 59 4.33 -1.14 5.38
C CYS A 59 3.56 -0.29 4.37
N ALA A 60 3.42 -0.77 3.13
CA ALA A 60 2.69 -0.05 2.10
C ALA A 60 1.21 -0.46 2.07
N VAL A 61 0.31 0.52 1.96
CA VAL A 61 -1.10 0.31 1.62
C VAL A 61 -1.40 0.89 0.24
N LEU A 62 -2.28 0.23 -0.49
CA LEU A 62 -2.94 0.75 -1.69
C LEU A 62 -4.12 1.63 -1.29
N LEU A 63 -4.17 2.86 -1.79
CA LEU A 63 -5.32 3.75 -1.70
C LEU A 63 -6.22 3.56 -2.92
N VAL A 64 -7.53 3.52 -2.70
CA VAL A 64 -8.55 3.42 -3.76
C VAL A 64 -9.30 4.75 -3.83
N PRO A 65 -9.63 5.27 -5.03
CA PRO A 65 -9.55 4.62 -6.35
C PRO A 65 -8.28 4.90 -7.16
N ASP A 66 -7.38 5.77 -6.72
CA ASP A 66 -6.21 6.18 -7.52
C ASP A 66 -5.14 5.09 -7.66
N ALA A 67 -5.22 4.03 -6.87
CA ALA A 67 -4.27 2.94 -6.80
C ALA A 67 -2.85 3.41 -6.45
N THR A 68 -2.69 4.55 -5.76
CA THR A 68 -1.41 5.02 -5.23
C THR A 68 -1.08 4.33 -3.92
N TRP A 69 0.20 4.38 -3.53
CA TRP A 69 0.70 3.71 -2.34
C TRP A 69 1.01 4.73 -1.25
N LEU A 70 0.68 4.38 -0.01
CA LEU A 70 1.02 5.15 1.18
C LEU A 70 1.84 4.27 2.11
N SER A 71 2.89 4.82 2.72
CA SER A 71 3.57 4.16 3.85
C SER A 71 2.73 4.35 5.12
N GLN A 72 2.59 3.29 5.89
CA GLN A 72 1.83 3.26 7.14
C GLN A 72 2.58 2.41 8.16
N ASN A 73 2.36 2.68 9.45
CA ASN A 73 2.91 1.84 10.50
C ASN A 73 2.33 0.42 10.36
N CYS A 74 3.20 -0.59 10.28
CA CYS A 74 2.81 -1.98 10.05
C CYS A 74 1.82 -2.56 11.09
N THR A 75 1.72 -1.94 12.28
CA THR A 75 0.77 -2.35 13.33
C THR A 75 -0.66 -1.87 13.09
N SER A 76 -0.88 -1.05 12.06
CA SER A 76 -2.21 -0.53 11.72
C SER A 76 -3.15 -1.63 11.22
N ASN A 77 -4.44 -1.49 11.50
CA ASN A 77 -5.45 -2.47 11.09
C ASN A 77 -6.09 -2.07 9.75
N TYR A 78 -5.70 -2.77 8.68
CA TYR A 78 -6.30 -2.65 7.34
C TYR A 78 -6.60 -4.03 6.76
N SER A 79 -7.55 -4.09 5.83
CA SER A 79 -7.74 -5.28 4.98
C SER A 79 -6.54 -5.46 4.04
N PHE A 80 -6.35 -6.64 3.45
CA PHE A 80 -5.19 -6.93 2.60
C PHE A 80 -5.60 -7.49 1.23
N LEU A 81 -4.73 -7.29 0.24
CA LEU A 81 -4.86 -7.88 -1.10
C LEU A 81 -3.86 -9.02 -1.28
N CYS A 82 -4.34 -10.15 -1.80
CA CYS A 82 -3.51 -11.30 -2.13
C CYS A 82 -3.21 -11.36 -3.63
N LYS A 83 -1.99 -11.79 -3.96
CA LYS A 83 -1.57 -12.16 -5.31
C LYS A 83 -1.28 -13.65 -5.32
N TYR A 84 -1.84 -14.38 -6.28
CA TYR A 84 -1.52 -15.78 -6.52
C TYR A 84 -1.13 -15.98 -8.00
N PRO A 85 -0.22 -16.90 -8.31
CA PRO A 85 0.11 -17.20 -9.71
C PRO A 85 -1.06 -17.95 -10.36
N PRO A 86 -1.40 -17.66 -11.62
CA PRO A 86 -2.59 -18.19 -12.28
C PRO A 86 -2.60 -19.73 -12.44
N ASN A 87 -1.45 -20.39 -12.28
CA ASN A 87 -1.28 -21.82 -12.55
C ASN A 87 -1.36 -22.72 -11.30
N TYR A 88 -1.64 -22.16 -10.14
CA TYR A 88 -2.00 -22.94 -8.96
C TYR A 88 -3.52 -23.00 -8.89
N ALA A 89 -4.11 -23.91 -9.68
CA ALA A 89 -5.46 -24.36 -9.42
C ALA A 89 -5.47 -24.99 -8.02
N CYS A 90 -6.38 -24.53 -7.16
CA CYS A 90 -6.64 -25.14 -5.86
C CYS A 90 -7.03 -26.62 -6.01
#